data_AF-A0A2W1BTX1-F1
#
_entry.id   AF-A0A2W1BTX1-F1
#
_cell.length_a   1.000
_cell.length_b   1.000
_cell.length_c   1.000
_cell.angle_alpha   90.00
_cell.angle_beta   90.00
_cell.angle_gamma   90.00
#
_symmetry.space_group_name_H-M   'P 1'
#
loop_
_entity.id
_entity.type
_entity.pdbx_description
1 polymer ?
#
loop_
_entity_poly.entity_id
_entity_poly.type
_entity_poly.pdbx_seq_one_letter_code
_entity_poly.pdbx_strand_id
1 'polypeptide(L)'
;MFYFRCVLFILFFALSLDKVDLLENGMALTPPMGWMSWGYYMCSTKCEEDEDKCLNEKLILSVADSFYNEGYQEAGYEYIIIDDCWSERQRDENGRLVPDKRRFPRGMKFLADYIHAKGLKFGIYTNIANVTCMRYPGSYSHLDVDAQTFAEWGVDYLKVDGCFVTEDYLNVGYIDLGLALNRT
;
A
#
# COMPACT_ATOMS: atom_id res chain seq x y z
N MET A 1 -14.03 -5.33 60.51
CA MET A 1 -14.89 -5.49 59.30
C MET A 1 -14.71 -4.38 58.25
N PHE A 2 -13.76 -3.45 58.41
CA PHE A 2 -13.44 -2.41 57.41
C PHE A 2 -12.22 -2.75 56.53
N TYR A 3 -11.23 -3.48 57.07
CA TYR A 3 -10.00 -3.82 56.35
C TYR A 3 -10.20 -4.81 55.18
N PHE A 4 -11.18 -5.72 55.30
CA PHE A 4 -11.45 -6.74 54.28
C PHE A 4 -12.15 -6.19 53.02
N ARG A 5 -12.82 -5.03 53.15
CA ARG A 5 -13.51 -4.37 52.02
C ARG A 5 -12.58 -3.52 51.14
N CYS A 6 -11.48 -2.99 51.69
CA CYS A 6 -10.48 -2.27 50.90
C CYS A 6 -9.63 -3.18 50.01
N VAL A 7 -9.30 -4.40 50.47
CA VAL A 7 -8.45 -5.32 49.70
C VAL A 7 -9.19 -5.87 48.46
N LEU A 8 -10.50 -6.08 48.54
CA LEU A 8 -11.33 -6.52 47.41
C LEU A 8 -11.51 -5.44 46.33
N PHE A 9 -11.45 -4.16 46.68
CA PHE A 9 -11.56 -3.06 45.71
C PHE A 9 -10.27 -2.85 44.90
N ILE A 10 -9.11 -3.10 45.51
CA ILE A 10 -7.80 -2.99 44.85
C ILE A 10 -7.56 -4.17 43.89
N LEU A 11 -8.07 -5.37 44.20
CA LEU A 11 -8.01 -6.54 43.31
C LEU A 11 -8.91 -6.44 42.08
N PHE A 12 -9.97 -5.63 42.10
CA PHE A 12 -10.86 -5.44 40.96
C PHE A 12 -10.35 -4.41 39.94
N PHE A 13 -9.46 -3.49 40.36
CA PHE A 13 -8.88 -2.47 39.47
C PHE A 13 -7.60 -2.92 38.77
N ALA A 14 -6.97 -4.02 39.22
CA ALA A 14 -5.72 -4.53 38.65
C ALA A 14 -5.91 -5.45 37.42
N LEU A 15 -7.16 -5.76 37.03
CA LEU A 15 -7.46 -6.70 35.94
C LEU A 15 -8.01 -6.06 34.66
N SER A 16 -8.22 -4.74 34.65
CA SER A 16 -8.58 -3.99 33.44
C SER A 16 -7.34 -3.41 32.79
N LEU A 17 -6.38 -4.27 32.45
CA LEU A 17 -5.42 -3.91 31.40
C LEU A 17 -6.20 -3.99 30.10
N ASP A 18 -6.67 -2.84 29.60
CA ASP A 18 -7.16 -2.74 28.23
C ASP A 18 -6.02 -3.24 27.33
N LYS A 19 -6.18 -4.44 26.78
CA LYS A 19 -5.26 -4.96 25.78
C LYS A 19 -5.43 -4.10 24.54
N VAL A 20 -4.39 -3.33 24.24
CA VAL A 20 -4.27 -2.72 22.91
C VAL A 20 -3.77 -3.84 22.00
N ASP A 21 -4.68 -4.37 21.18
CA ASP A 21 -4.31 -5.32 20.14
C ASP A 21 -3.62 -4.54 19.01
N LEU A 22 -2.29 -4.60 18.98
CA LEU A 22 -1.49 -4.07 17.88
C LEU A 22 -1.48 -5.07 16.72
N LEU A 23 -1.45 -4.55 15.50
CA LEU A 23 -1.29 -5.39 14.30
C LEU A 23 0.18 -5.82 14.16
N GLU A 24 0.58 -6.86 14.88
CA GLU A 24 1.92 -7.46 14.79
C GLU A 24 2.01 -8.37 13.55
N ASN A 25 2.18 -7.76 12.36
CA ASN A 25 2.21 -8.49 11.09
C ASN A 25 3.60 -9.05 10.70
N GLY A 26 4.61 -8.89 11.56
CA GLY A 26 5.97 -9.40 11.34
C GLY A 26 6.77 -8.66 10.26
N MET A 27 6.25 -7.55 9.72
CA MET A 27 6.90 -6.75 8.67
C MET A 27 7.62 -5.53 9.27
N ALA A 28 8.51 -4.91 8.48
CA ALA A 28 9.19 -3.66 8.82
C ALA A 28 9.93 -3.65 10.19
N LEU A 29 10.50 -4.79 10.60
CA LEU A 29 11.36 -4.89 11.80
C LEU A 29 12.63 -4.02 11.68
N THR A 30 13.05 -3.73 10.45
CA THR A 30 14.00 -2.67 10.10
C THR A 30 13.35 -1.71 9.12
N PRO A 31 13.85 -0.46 8.99
CA PRO A 31 13.34 0.47 7.99
C PRO A 31 13.31 -0.14 6.59
N PRO A 32 12.19 -0.04 5.85
CA PRO A 32 12.10 -0.58 4.49
C PRO A 32 13.04 0.19 3.56
N MET A 33 13.78 -0.53 2.73
CA MET A 33 14.73 0.04 1.77
C MET A 33 14.32 -0.32 0.35
N GLY A 34 14.24 0.68 -0.53
CA GLY A 34 13.78 0.45 -1.90
C GLY A 34 13.75 1.70 -2.75
N TRP A 35 12.99 1.63 -3.83
CA TRP A 35 12.75 2.70 -4.79
C TRP A 35 11.25 2.98 -4.90
N MET A 36 10.89 4.24 -5.12
CA MET A 36 9.51 4.68 -5.30
C MET A 36 9.41 5.67 -6.45
N SER A 37 8.42 5.49 -7.34
CA SER A 37 8.34 6.23 -8.60
C SER A 37 8.16 7.75 -8.44
N TRP A 38 7.50 8.20 -7.37
CA TRP A 38 7.10 9.60 -7.21
C TRP A 38 8.25 10.61 -7.26
N GLY A 39 9.40 10.26 -6.66
CA GLY A 39 10.51 11.20 -6.44
C GLY A 39 11.10 11.81 -7.71
N TYR A 40 10.97 11.11 -8.84
CA TYR A 40 11.49 11.57 -10.14
C TYR A 40 10.42 11.55 -11.24
N TYR A 41 9.59 10.50 -11.30
CA TYR A 41 8.64 10.29 -12.39
C TYR A 41 7.30 10.98 -12.14
N MET A 42 6.94 11.26 -10.88
CA MET A 42 5.69 11.94 -10.49
C MET A 42 4.47 11.31 -11.19
N CYS A 43 3.53 12.13 -11.68
CA CYS A 43 2.35 11.72 -12.43
C CYS A 43 2.56 11.78 -13.97
N SER A 44 3.70 11.29 -14.46
CA SER A 44 4.03 11.35 -15.89
C SER A 44 3.30 10.27 -16.68
N THR A 45 2.09 10.59 -17.12
CA THR A 45 1.16 9.64 -17.80
C THR A 45 1.10 9.79 -19.32
N LYS A 46 1.69 10.86 -19.87
CA LYS A 46 1.70 11.17 -21.30
C LYS A 46 2.94 10.61 -21.98
N CYS A 47 2.93 9.31 -22.19
CA CYS A 47 4.09 8.55 -22.64
C CYS A 47 4.49 8.84 -24.10
N GLU A 48 3.56 9.37 -24.88
CA GLU A 48 3.81 9.87 -26.23
C GLU A 48 4.57 11.22 -26.25
N GLU A 49 4.51 12.01 -25.18
CA GLU A 49 5.20 13.30 -25.08
C GLU A 49 6.62 13.15 -24.53
N ASP A 50 6.83 12.21 -23.60
CA ASP A 50 8.13 11.92 -22.98
C ASP A 50 8.19 10.43 -22.59
N GLU A 51 8.75 9.59 -23.48
CA GLU A 51 8.85 8.14 -23.25
C GLU A 51 9.77 7.83 -22.05
N ASP A 52 10.81 8.63 -21.85
CA ASP A 52 11.83 8.40 -20.82
C ASP A 52 11.30 8.70 -19.40
N LYS A 53 10.30 9.57 -19.29
CA LYS A 53 9.61 9.87 -18.01
C LYS A 53 8.29 9.15 -17.81
N CYS A 54 7.83 8.38 -18.79
CA CYS A 54 6.54 7.71 -18.70
C CYS A 54 6.48 6.72 -17.52
N LEU A 55 5.49 6.88 -16.65
CA LEU A 55 5.14 5.90 -15.62
C LEU A 55 4.39 4.73 -16.27
N ASN A 56 5.13 3.73 -16.74
CA ASN A 56 4.61 2.52 -17.38
C ASN A 56 5.31 1.25 -16.91
N GLU A 57 4.81 0.11 -17.39
CA GLU A 57 5.35 -1.21 -17.15
C GLU A 57 6.83 -1.33 -17.55
N LYS A 58 7.23 -0.77 -18.71
CA LYS A 58 8.61 -0.80 -19.20
C LYS A 58 9.58 -0.19 -18.18
N LEU A 59 9.21 0.96 -17.60
CA LEU A 59 9.98 1.62 -16.55
C LEU A 59 10.13 0.71 -15.33
N ILE A 60 9.03 0.17 -14.81
CA ILE A 60 9.06 -0.65 -13.58
C ILE A 60 9.89 -1.92 -13.78
N LEU A 61 9.78 -2.57 -14.93
CA LEU A 61 10.62 -3.72 -15.28
C LEU A 61 12.10 -3.35 -15.35
N SER A 62 12.45 -2.20 -15.95
CA SER A 62 13.85 -1.75 -15.99
C SER A 62 14.42 -1.45 -14.61
N VAL A 63 13.63 -0.88 -13.69
CA VAL A 63 14.07 -0.65 -12.30
C VAL A 63 14.33 -1.99 -11.61
N ALA A 64 13.44 -2.98 -11.80
CA ALA A 64 13.63 -4.32 -11.27
C ALA A 64 14.88 -5.02 -11.82
N ASP A 65 15.16 -4.85 -13.12
CA ASP A 65 16.39 -5.37 -13.73
C ASP A 65 17.64 -4.67 -13.18
N SER A 66 17.63 -3.35 -12.99
CA SER A 66 18.75 -2.63 -12.36
C SER A 66 18.98 -3.10 -10.93
N PHE A 67 17.91 -3.27 -10.14
CA PHE A 67 18.02 -3.76 -8.76
C PHE A 67 18.72 -5.12 -8.68
N TYR A 68 18.36 -6.02 -9.60
CA TYR A 68 18.90 -7.38 -9.69
C TYR A 68 20.31 -7.45 -10.26
N ASN A 69 20.65 -6.59 -11.23
CA ASN A 69 21.94 -6.69 -11.94
C ASN A 69 23.04 -5.80 -11.35
N GLU A 70 22.70 -4.75 -10.59
CA GLU A 70 23.65 -3.68 -10.24
C GLU A 70 24.02 -3.62 -8.75
N GLY A 71 23.65 -4.61 -7.95
CA GLY A 71 24.11 -4.72 -6.56
C GLY A 71 23.19 -4.08 -5.51
N TYR A 72 21.99 -3.61 -5.90
CA TYR A 72 21.08 -2.91 -4.98
C TYR A 72 20.50 -3.85 -3.93
N GLN A 73 20.18 -5.10 -4.30
CA GLN A 73 19.68 -6.11 -3.36
C GLN A 73 20.72 -6.48 -2.31
N GLU A 74 21.99 -6.62 -2.72
CA GLU A 74 23.12 -6.88 -1.83
C GLU A 74 23.35 -5.72 -0.86
N ALA A 75 22.99 -4.50 -1.26
CA ALA A 75 22.98 -3.33 -0.39
C ALA A 75 21.71 -3.20 0.49
N GLY A 76 20.76 -4.14 0.36
CA GLY A 76 19.54 -4.22 1.17
C GLY A 76 18.30 -3.56 0.57
N TYR A 77 18.36 -3.01 -0.64
CA TYR A 77 17.20 -2.41 -1.31
C TYR A 77 16.35 -3.51 -1.95
N GLU A 78 15.12 -3.70 -1.46
CA GLU A 78 14.26 -4.81 -1.88
C GLU A 78 12.87 -4.38 -2.39
N TYR A 79 12.39 -3.17 -2.05
CA TYR A 79 11.06 -2.72 -2.47
C TYR A 79 11.09 -1.90 -3.77
N ILE A 80 10.17 -2.19 -4.69
CA ILE A 80 9.87 -1.35 -5.87
C ILE A 80 8.41 -0.90 -5.77
N ILE A 81 8.21 0.39 -5.52
CA ILE A 81 6.91 0.96 -5.19
C ILE A 81 6.42 1.86 -6.32
N ILE A 82 5.25 1.56 -6.88
CA ILE A 82 4.54 2.43 -7.82
C ILE A 82 3.67 3.40 -7.01
N ASP A 83 3.89 4.70 -7.19
CA ASP A 83 3.11 5.76 -6.56
C ASP A 83 1.84 6.13 -7.36
N ASP A 84 1.22 7.28 -7.09
CA ASP A 84 -0.01 7.76 -7.74
C ASP A 84 0.07 7.72 -9.29
N CYS A 85 -1.11 7.78 -9.94
CA CYS A 85 -1.28 7.81 -11.40
C CYS A 85 -1.02 6.48 -12.13
N TRP A 86 -1.05 5.35 -11.45
CA TRP A 86 -0.90 4.03 -12.09
C TRP A 86 -2.20 3.48 -12.71
N SER A 87 -3.35 3.91 -12.20
CA SER A 87 -4.66 3.34 -12.55
C SER A 87 -5.35 4.05 -13.71
N GLU A 88 -6.39 3.40 -14.25
CA GLU A 88 -7.44 4.05 -15.03
C GLU A 88 -8.20 5.08 -14.18
N ARG A 89 -8.89 6.01 -14.84
CA ARG A 89 -9.73 7.00 -14.15
C ARG A 89 -11.05 6.43 -13.62
N GLN A 90 -11.39 5.21 -14.01
CA GLN A 90 -12.62 4.53 -13.62
C GLN A 90 -12.28 3.12 -13.13
N ARG A 91 -13.03 2.69 -12.10
CA ARG A 91 -13.06 1.31 -11.65
C ARG A 91 -13.80 0.45 -12.68
N ASP A 92 -13.61 -0.87 -12.60
CA ASP A 92 -14.40 -1.80 -13.40
C ASP A 92 -15.85 -1.92 -12.89
N GLU A 93 -16.65 -2.74 -13.57
CA GLU A 93 -18.06 -3.00 -13.21
C GLU A 93 -18.25 -3.64 -11.82
N ASN A 94 -17.20 -4.28 -11.28
CA ASN A 94 -17.21 -4.89 -9.96
C ASN A 94 -16.64 -3.94 -8.88
N GLY A 95 -16.37 -2.68 -9.24
CA GLY A 95 -15.81 -1.68 -8.33
C GLY A 95 -14.31 -1.87 -8.07
N ARG A 96 -13.59 -2.69 -8.83
CA ARG A 96 -12.15 -2.90 -8.63
C ARG A 96 -11.32 -1.82 -9.31
N LEU A 97 -10.16 -1.52 -8.72
CA LEU A 97 -9.15 -0.70 -9.37
C LEU A 97 -8.63 -1.41 -10.62
N VAL A 98 -8.43 -0.64 -11.68
CA VAL A 98 -7.92 -1.14 -12.96
C VAL A 98 -6.62 -0.40 -13.27
N PRO A 99 -5.50 -1.09 -13.51
CA PRO A 99 -4.29 -0.43 -13.98
C PRO A 99 -4.52 0.16 -15.38
N ASP A 100 -3.90 1.29 -15.68
CA ASP A 100 -4.01 1.90 -17.00
C ASP A 100 -3.63 0.91 -18.10
N LYS A 101 -4.58 0.60 -19.00
CA LYS A 101 -4.45 -0.50 -19.95
C LYS A 101 -3.40 -0.24 -21.02
N ARG A 102 -3.05 1.03 -21.27
CA ARG A 102 -2.03 1.41 -22.25
C ARG A 102 -0.64 1.35 -21.64
N ARG A 103 -0.49 1.83 -20.40
CA ARG A 103 0.81 1.90 -19.70
C ARG A 103 1.17 0.59 -19.01
N PHE A 104 0.19 -0.18 -18.58
CA PHE A 104 0.35 -1.46 -17.87
C PHE A 104 -0.47 -2.58 -18.54
N PRO A 105 -0.17 -2.92 -19.79
CA PRO A 105 -1.00 -3.83 -20.59
C PRO A 105 -1.06 -5.26 -20.04
N ARG A 106 -0.06 -5.72 -19.27
CA ARG A 106 -0.08 -7.05 -18.64
C ARG A 106 -0.62 -7.04 -17.20
N GLY A 107 -0.94 -5.85 -16.68
CA GLY A 107 -1.55 -5.67 -15.37
C GLY A 107 -0.57 -5.80 -14.18
N MET A 108 -1.08 -5.47 -12.99
CA MET A 108 -0.25 -5.39 -11.78
C MET A 108 0.22 -6.76 -11.29
N LYS A 109 -0.58 -7.82 -11.45
CA LYS A 109 -0.15 -9.18 -11.09
C LYS A 109 1.10 -9.60 -11.88
N PHE A 110 1.15 -9.29 -13.18
CA PHE A 110 2.33 -9.58 -13.98
C PHE A 110 3.58 -8.85 -13.47
N LEU A 111 3.44 -7.57 -13.07
CA LEU A 111 4.54 -6.81 -12.47
C LEU A 111 5.00 -7.44 -11.16
N ALA A 112 4.08 -7.79 -10.27
CA ALA A 112 4.40 -8.46 -9.01
C ALA A 112 5.16 -9.77 -9.26
N ASP A 113 4.62 -10.66 -10.11
CA ASP A 113 5.25 -11.94 -10.46
C ASP A 113 6.68 -11.74 -11.02
N TYR A 114 6.88 -10.71 -11.85
CA TYR A 114 8.21 -10.38 -12.41
C TYR A 114 9.19 -9.88 -11.35
N ILE A 115 8.74 -9.00 -10.46
CA ILE A 115 9.53 -8.44 -9.36
C ILE A 115 9.90 -9.56 -8.37
N HIS A 116 8.94 -10.40 -8.01
CA HIS A 116 9.14 -11.54 -7.11
C HIS A 116 10.10 -12.58 -7.68
N ALA A 117 10.08 -12.82 -9.00
CA ALA A 117 11.03 -13.72 -9.66
C ALA A 117 12.50 -13.29 -9.52
N LYS A 118 12.75 -12.03 -9.16
CA LYS A 118 14.08 -11.48 -8.86
C LYS A 118 14.40 -11.42 -7.37
N GLY A 119 13.52 -11.94 -6.51
CA GLY A 119 13.65 -11.84 -5.05
C GLY A 119 13.43 -10.42 -4.51
N LEU A 120 12.74 -9.57 -5.28
CA LEU A 120 12.33 -8.23 -4.87
C LEU A 120 10.87 -8.23 -4.38
N LYS A 121 10.43 -7.11 -3.80
CA LYS A 121 9.10 -6.89 -3.24
C LYS A 121 8.37 -5.79 -4.00
N PHE A 122 7.11 -6.02 -4.33
CA PHE A 122 6.29 -5.08 -5.09
C PHE A 122 5.43 -4.21 -4.16
N GLY A 123 5.49 -2.90 -4.35
CA GLY A 123 4.61 -1.96 -3.65
C GLY A 123 3.71 -1.16 -4.58
N ILE A 124 2.55 -0.78 -4.07
CA ILE A 124 1.57 0.04 -4.79
C ILE A 124 1.04 1.18 -3.91
N TYR A 125 0.31 2.09 -4.53
CA TYR A 125 -0.26 3.27 -3.90
C TYR A 125 -1.78 3.26 -3.94
N THR A 126 -2.38 3.74 -2.85
CA THR A 126 -3.78 4.19 -2.82
C THR A 126 -3.93 5.45 -1.97
N ASN A 127 -5.14 6.02 -1.96
CA ASN A 127 -5.54 7.13 -1.11
C ASN A 127 -6.80 6.78 -0.33
N ILE A 128 -6.88 7.18 0.94
CA ILE A 128 -7.98 6.77 1.82
C ILE A 128 -9.32 7.50 1.53
N ALA A 129 -9.29 8.56 0.72
CA ALA A 129 -10.47 9.29 0.25
C ALA A 129 -11.01 8.75 -1.09
N ASN A 130 -12.03 9.44 -1.63
CA ASN A 130 -12.68 9.08 -2.91
C ASN A 130 -11.74 9.17 -4.11
N VAL A 131 -10.77 10.07 -4.07
CA VAL A 131 -9.81 10.27 -5.15
C VAL A 131 -8.41 10.48 -4.61
N THR A 132 -7.40 10.06 -5.36
CA THR A 132 -5.98 10.32 -5.07
C THR A 132 -5.64 11.79 -5.20
N CYS A 133 -4.44 12.19 -4.77
CA CYS A 133 -3.93 13.56 -4.92
C CYS A 133 -4.01 14.04 -6.38
N MET A 134 -3.74 13.15 -7.34
CA MET A 134 -3.82 13.43 -8.78
C MET A 134 -5.17 13.09 -9.43
N ARG A 135 -6.21 12.92 -8.60
CA ARG A 135 -7.61 12.71 -9.01
C ARG A 135 -7.86 11.40 -9.78
N TYR A 136 -7.16 10.33 -9.40
CA TYR A 136 -7.50 8.94 -9.77
C TYR A 136 -8.45 8.34 -8.71
N PRO A 137 -9.10 7.19 -8.94
CA PRO A 137 -9.95 6.55 -7.94
C PRO A 137 -9.16 6.24 -6.65
N GLY A 138 -9.66 6.68 -5.50
CA GLY A 138 -9.16 6.30 -4.18
C GLY A 138 -10.01 5.20 -3.55
N SER A 139 -9.61 4.71 -2.36
CA SER A 139 -10.19 3.52 -1.72
C SER A 139 -11.40 3.78 -0.84
N TYR A 140 -11.84 5.04 -0.65
CA TYR A 140 -13.07 5.30 0.12
C TYR A 140 -14.25 4.49 -0.44
N SER A 141 -15.05 3.89 0.44
CA SER A 141 -16.15 2.96 0.14
C SER A 141 -15.79 1.65 -0.59
N HIS A 142 -14.49 1.37 -0.80
CA HIS A 142 -14.00 0.17 -1.50
C HIS A 142 -12.87 -0.54 -0.74
N LEU A 143 -12.73 -0.31 0.58
CA LEU A 143 -11.58 -0.78 1.36
C LEU A 143 -11.34 -2.30 1.27
N ASP A 144 -12.39 -3.10 1.47
CA ASP A 144 -12.29 -4.57 1.40
C ASP A 144 -11.97 -5.06 -0.02
N VAL A 145 -12.63 -4.47 -1.03
CA VAL A 145 -12.40 -4.83 -2.44
C VAL A 145 -10.98 -4.49 -2.87
N ASP A 146 -10.47 -3.33 -2.46
CA ASP A 146 -9.12 -2.87 -2.80
C ASP A 146 -8.07 -3.70 -2.05
N ALA A 147 -8.25 -3.97 -0.76
CA ALA A 147 -7.36 -4.84 0.01
C ALA A 147 -7.23 -6.22 -0.64
N GLN A 148 -8.36 -6.85 -0.96
CA GLN A 148 -8.40 -8.14 -1.66
C GLN A 148 -7.75 -8.06 -3.04
N THR A 149 -7.98 -6.96 -3.78
CA THR A 149 -7.37 -6.74 -5.10
C THR A 149 -5.86 -6.67 -5.01
N PHE A 150 -5.31 -5.95 -4.03
CA PHE A 150 -3.87 -5.84 -3.81
C PHE A 150 -3.25 -7.19 -3.42
N ALA A 151 -3.89 -7.93 -2.52
CA ALA A 151 -3.45 -9.27 -2.13
C ALA A 151 -3.44 -10.25 -3.33
N GLU A 152 -4.50 -10.27 -4.13
CA GLU A 152 -4.61 -11.11 -5.33
C GLU A 152 -3.55 -10.79 -6.40
N TRP A 153 -3.13 -9.53 -6.48
CA TRP A 153 -2.04 -9.12 -7.35
C TRP A 153 -0.66 -9.44 -6.79
N GLY A 154 -0.52 -9.83 -5.51
CA GLY A 154 0.77 -10.11 -4.89
C GLY A 154 1.52 -8.85 -4.45
N VAL A 155 0.81 -7.83 -3.98
CA VAL A 155 1.42 -6.61 -3.42
C VAL A 155 2.01 -6.90 -2.03
N ASP A 156 3.25 -6.49 -1.79
CA ASP A 156 3.98 -6.62 -0.51
C ASP A 156 3.97 -5.34 0.33
N TYR A 157 3.68 -4.19 -0.29
CA TYR A 157 3.72 -2.88 0.35
C TYR A 157 2.60 -1.97 -0.18
N LEU A 158 1.82 -1.36 0.71
CA LEU A 158 0.81 -0.38 0.32
C LEU A 158 1.13 1.00 0.93
N LYS A 159 1.40 1.99 0.07
CA LYS A 159 1.40 3.40 0.48
C LYS A 159 -0.05 3.90 0.49
N VAL A 160 -0.50 4.45 1.61
CA VAL A 160 -1.86 4.99 1.76
C VAL A 160 -1.80 6.49 2.04
N ASP A 161 -2.28 7.29 1.10
CA ASP A 161 -2.29 8.74 1.17
C ASP A 161 -3.60 9.31 1.76
N GLY A 162 -3.55 10.60 2.11
CA GLY A 162 -4.62 11.32 2.82
C GLY A 162 -5.12 12.56 2.08
N CYS A 163 -4.95 12.66 0.77
CA CYS A 163 -5.51 13.76 0.00
C CYS A 163 -7.04 13.75 0.02
N PHE A 164 -7.66 14.93 0.16
CA PHE A 164 -9.11 15.15 0.11
C PHE A 164 -9.92 14.39 1.18
N VAL A 165 -9.30 14.08 2.31
CA VAL A 165 -9.96 13.47 3.47
C VAL A 165 -10.16 14.50 4.58
N THR A 166 -11.18 14.31 5.41
CA THR A 166 -11.37 15.09 6.65
C THR A 166 -10.63 14.44 7.81
N GLU A 167 -10.20 15.24 8.80
CA GLU A 167 -9.51 14.73 9.98
C GLU A 167 -10.31 13.66 10.74
N ASP A 168 -11.63 13.86 10.87
CA ASP A 168 -12.53 12.92 11.54
C ASP A 168 -12.52 11.52 10.89
N TYR A 169 -12.31 11.45 9.57
CA TYR A 169 -12.29 10.17 8.86
C TYR A 169 -10.88 9.55 8.79
N LEU A 170 -9.79 10.33 8.93
CA LEU A 170 -8.42 9.79 8.89
C LEU A 170 -8.24 8.64 9.88
N ASN A 171 -8.60 8.86 11.13
CA ASN A 171 -8.39 7.87 12.18
C ASN A 171 -9.24 6.61 11.99
N VAL A 172 -10.35 6.69 11.25
CA VAL A 172 -11.23 5.56 10.97
C VAL A 172 -10.74 4.81 9.73
N GLY A 173 -10.58 5.51 8.61
CA GLY A 173 -10.25 4.91 7.32
C GLY A 173 -8.93 4.15 7.34
N TYR A 174 -7.88 4.71 7.94
CA TYR A 174 -6.58 4.02 8.01
C TYR A 174 -6.66 2.74 8.86
N ILE A 175 -7.41 2.75 9.96
CA ILE A 175 -7.61 1.56 10.81
C ILE A 175 -8.42 0.52 10.03
N ASP A 176 -9.53 0.91 9.42
CA ASP A 176 -10.41 0.01 8.66
C ASP A 176 -9.68 -0.65 7.49
N LEU A 177 -8.85 0.11 6.76
CA LEU A 177 -8.02 -0.43 5.69
C LEU A 177 -6.96 -1.40 6.22
N GLY A 178 -6.31 -1.08 7.34
CA GLY A 178 -5.37 -1.99 8.00
C GLY A 178 -6.04 -3.32 8.41
N LEU A 179 -7.26 -3.24 8.95
CA LEU A 179 -8.05 -4.43 9.28
C LEU A 179 -8.48 -5.21 8.03
N ALA A 180 -8.81 -4.53 6.93
CA ALA A 180 -9.14 -5.17 5.66
C ALA A 180 -7.95 -5.94 5.08
N LEU A 181 -6.75 -5.34 5.08
CA LEU A 181 -5.51 -6.00 4.65
C LEU A 181 -5.18 -7.21 5.52
N ASN A 182 -5.42 -7.16 6.83
CA ASN A 182 -5.16 -8.30 7.71
C ASN A 182 -6.11 -9.50 7.49
N ARG A 183 -7.22 -9.30 6.75
CA ARG A 183 -8.19 -10.36 6.43
C ARG A 183 -7.91 -11.07 5.10
N THR A 184 -6.98 -10.57 4.30
CA THR A 184 -6.60 -11.17 3.00
C THR A 184 -5.51 -12.21 3.18
#